data_AF-A0A4Y7Q049-F1
#
_entry.id   AF-A0A4Y7Q049-F1
#
_cell.length_a   1.000
_cell.length_b   1.000
_cell.length_c   1.000
_cell.angle_alpha   90.00
_cell.angle_beta   90.00
_cell.angle_gamma   90.00
#
_symmetry.space_group_name_H-M   'P 1'
#
loop_
_entity.id
_entity.type
_entity.pdbx_description
1 polymer ?
#
loop_
_entity_poly.entity_id
_entity_poly.type
_entity_poly.pdbx_seq_one_letter_code
_entity_poly.pdbx_strand_id
1 'polypeptide(L)'
;MPNIAITTEDTRSSLTKRRRDLSLERRKGGGGHGSGGHGGGSSGGGRGGSSGHGSTGGRSGSSAPAAFKSSPASHPFSFGGGGAIKGSASAYSNGGGARFKLNSKTPFSGRQAGGGTRDDIYGTRIYGSGYPYGGAGNYIGGRPFPYVFYPVVISPYYNYYGANEIYVMNDTQRTGGDLSSVIIQPTNTSISTTANTYRLIGDSSSVNAVYNAILASSPSCGIANSTITPFQPTINTTAPTPEQVVQYYRASSFALSLDTYNNSASSLANMPSNSSNTSTPLPDTPLPTDIDMQFLTCLNSTIGASVPLVNPPHKFNDWEKFGIVVGSIAALITLLLIVMACYDACKERKKKKGMKEMKIVSPKKTKSLLEKNKGFGLLTEGGESERDEPFGFTMTGEPHPLS
;
A
#
# COMPACT_ATOMS: atom_id res chain seq x y z
N MET A 1 -49.61 -3.34 8.61
CA MET A 1 -49.75 -1.93 9.02
C MET A 1 -50.35 -1.17 7.84
N PRO A 2 -51.40 -0.35 8.05
CA PRO A 2 -52.22 0.14 6.95
C PRO A 2 -51.53 1.27 6.17
N ASN A 3 -51.75 1.23 4.85
CA ASN A 3 -51.35 2.22 3.86
C ASN A 3 -51.92 3.61 4.19
N ILE A 4 -51.04 4.60 4.35
CA ILE A 4 -51.41 6.01 4.36
C ILE A 4 -51.11 6.56 2.97
N ALA A 5 -52.18 6.79 2.21
CA ALA A 5 -52.14 7.57 0.98
C ALA A 5 -52.02 9.06 1.36
N ILE A 6 -50.96 9.72 0.90
CA ILE A 6 -50.78 11.16 1.04
C ILE A 6 -51.27 11.80 -0.26
N THR A 7 -52.39 12.50 -0.16
CA THR A 7 -52.97 13.34 -1.22
C THR A 7 -52.16 14.63 -1.34
N THR A 8 -51.70 14.92 -2.56
CA THR A 8 -51.14 16.20 -2.99
C THR A 8 -52.25 17.20 -3.26
N GLU A 9 -52.34 18.27 -2.47
CA GLU A 9 -52.88 19.57 -2.87
C GLU A 9 -52.53 20.65 -1.82
N ASP A 10 -52.30 21.86 -2.31
CA ASP A 10 -52.14 23.13 -1.58
C ASP A 10 -50.93 23.35 -0.66
N THR A 11 -49.86 23.92 -1.22
CA THR A 11 -49.46 25.30 -0.83
C THR A 11 -48.57 25.95 -1.91
N ARG A 12 -49.19 26.77 -2.77
CA ARG A 12 -48.51 27.60 -3.75
C ARG A 12 -48.79 29.07 -3.43
N SER A 13 -48.12 29.66 -2.43
CA SER A 13 -48.01 31.12 -2.29
C SER A 13 -47.02 31.52 -1.18
N SER A 14 -45.85 32.05 -1.56
CA SER A 14 -45.18 33.19 -0.90
C SER A 14 -43.75 33.37 -1.43
N LEU A 15 -43.64 33.69 -2.73
CA LEU A 15 -42.44 34.30 -3.29
C LEU A 15 -42.72 35.77 -3.54
N THR A 16 -42.43 36.61 -2.54
CA THR A 16 -42.24 38.04 -2.76
C THR A 16 -41.28 38.65 -1.74
N LYS A 17 -40.04 38.85 -2.20
CA LYS A 17 -39.33 40.13 -2.11
C LYS A 17 -38.92 40.61 -0.70
N ARG A 18 -37.78 40.11 -0.21
CA ARG A 18 -36.87 40.89 0.64
C ARG A 18 -35.50 41.03 -0.02
N ARG A 19 -35.31 42.18 -0.65
CA ARG A 19 -34.06 42.66 -1.23
C ARG A 19 -33.38 43.51 -0.16
N ARG A 20 -32.08 43.23 0.06
CA ARG A 20 -31.00 44.13 0.50
C ARG A 20 -31.23 44.90 1.81
N ASP A 21 -30.55 44.42 2.85
CA ASP A 21 -29.65 45.25 3.66
C ASP A 21 -28.83 44.33 4.58
N LEU A 22 -27.62 43.98 4.14
CA LEU A 22 -26.57 43.52 5.03
C LEU A 22 -25.29 44.27 4.66
N SER A 23 -25.06 45.29 5.47
CA SER A 23 -23.87 46.11 5.59
C SER A 23 -22.61 45.23 5.61
N LEU A 24 -21.70 45.51 4.68
CA LEU A 24 -20.33 45.00 4.67
C LEU A 24 -19.55 45.67 5.80
N GLU A 25 -19.42 45.02 6.95
CA GLU A 25 -18.42 45.41 7.94
C GLU A 25 -17.02 45.02 7.44
N ARG A 26 -16.24 46.05 7.09
CA ARG A 26 -14.79 45.96 6.86
C ARG A 26 -14.09 45.64 8.18
N ARG A 27 -13.51 44.44 8.29
CA ARG A 27 -12.45 44.20 9.28
C ARG A 27 -11.13 44.84 8.84
N LYS A 28 -10.48 45.42 9.84
CA LYS A 28 -9.36 46.36 9.85
C LYS A 28 -8.09 45.65 10.34
N GLY A 29 -6.96 45.92 9.70
CA GLY A 29 -5.58 45.69 10.19
C GLY A 29 -5.04 44.26 9.97
N GLY A 30 -3.78 44.01 9.64
CA GLY A 30 -2.57 44.84 9.47
C GLY A 30 -1.65 44.19 8.42
N GLY A 31 -0.88 44.97 7.64
CA GLY A 31 0.52 45.31 7.95
C GLY A 31 1.44 44.18 7.43
N GLY A 32 2.13 44.27 6.30
CA GLY A 32 2.73 45.43 5.65
C GLY A 32 4.17 45.60 6.14
N HIS A 33 5.12 44.85 5.59
CA HIS A 33 6.54 45.24 5.59
C HIS A 33 7.21 44.76 4.30
N GLY A 34 7.39 45.72 3.39
CA GLY A 34 8.48 45.71 2.43
C GLY A 34 9.61 46.59 2.96
N SER A 35 10.83 46.17 2.66
CA SER A 35 12.06 46.97 2.60
C SER A 35 12.89 46.27 1.51
N GLY A 36 13.40 46.93 0.47
CA GLY A 36 14.05 48.22 0.44
C GLY A 36 15.54 47.94 0.23
N GLY A 37 16.02 48.06 -1.00
CA GLY A 37 17.38 47.72 -1.40
C GLY A 37 18.40 48.83 -1.16
N HIS A 38 19.68 48.43 -1.09
CA HIS A 38 20.93 49.12 -1.41
C HIS A 38 21.99 47.98 -1.46
N GLY A 39 22.99 47.88 -2.35
CA GLY A 39 23.74 48.89 -3.08
C GLY A 39 25.19 48.91 -2.56
N GLY A 40 26.10 48.19 -3.23
CA GLY A 40 27.56 48.48 -3.28
C GLY A 40 28.46 47.95 -2.16
N GLY A 41 29.56 47.28 -2.54
CA GLY A 41 30.69 47.00 -1.65
C GLY A 41 31.56 45.82 -2.11
N SER A 42 32.59 46.10 -2.91
CA SER A 42 33.62 45.13 -3.30
C SER A 42 34.68 44.91 -2.22
N SER A 43 35.36 43.76 -2.34
CA SER A 43 36.73 43.41 -1.90
C SER A 43 36.89 42.52 -0.67
N GLY A 44 37.75 41.51 -0.82
CA GLY A 44 38.58 40.98 0.28
C GLY A 44 38.36 39.51 0.69
N GLY A 45 39.13 38.62 0.05
CA GLY A 45 39.79 37.41 0.59
C GLY A 45 39.28 36.68 1.84
N GLY A 46 39.19 35.35 1.74
CA GLY A 46 39.13 34.49 2.92
C GLY A 46 38.93 33.01 2.58
N ARG A 47 40.02 32.25 2.54
CA ARG A 47 40.00 30.78 2.47
C ARG A 47 39.40 30.23 3.77
N GLY A 48 38.40 29.37 3.66
CA GLY A 48 37.79 28.68 4.82
C GLY A 48 36.58 27.85 4.40
N GLY A 49 36.81 26.72 3.73
CA GLY A 49 35.77 25.77 3.36
C GLY A 49 35.37 24.89 4.55
N SER A 50 34.57 25.44 5.46
CA SER A 50 33.88 24.72 6.52
C SER A 50 32.68 23.95 5.95
N SER A 51 32.69 22.63 6.18
CA SER A 51 31.52 21.75 6.42
C SER A 51 30.15 22.30 5.96
N GLY A 52 29.76 21.92 4.75
CA GLY A 52 28.40 22.11 4.25
C GLY A 52 27.41 21.22 5.01
N HIS A 53 26.69 21.82 5.97
CA HIS A 53 25.39 21.34 6.41
C HIS A 53 24.41 21.52 5.24
N GLY A 54 24.00 20.42 4.64
CA GLY A 54 23.10 20.42 3.48
C GLY A 54 22.49 19.05 3.24
N SER A 55 21.82 18.51 4.25
CA SER A 55 20.92 17.37 4.08
C SER A 55 19.84 17.51 5.14
N THR A 56 18.75 18.20 4.80
CA THR A 56 17.48 18.05 5.51
C THR A 56 17.13 16.57 5.46
N GLY A 57 17.38 15.89 6.57
CA GLY A 57 17.23 14.45 6.69
C GLY A 57 15.85 14.01 6.26
N GLY A 58 15.80 12.96 5.44
CA GLY A 58 14.62 12.11 5.41
C GLY A 58 14.42 11.62 6.84
N ARG A 59 13.36 12.11 7.49
CA ARG A 59 12.97 11.62 8.82
C ARG A 59 12.99 10.10 8.75
N SER A 60 13.77 9.45 9.60
CA SER A 60 13.78 7.99 9.71
C SER A 60 12.34 7.55 9.92
N GLY A 61 11.83 6.66 9.06
CA GLY A 61 10.48 6.13 9.25
C GLY A 61 10.32 5.50 10.62
N SER A 62 9.08 5.45 11.11
CA SER A 62 8.76 4.83 12.38
C SER A 62 9.45 3.47 12.46
N SER A 63 10.34 3.31 13.42
CA SER A 63 11.15 2.11 13.51
C SER A 63 10.25 0.91 13.79
N ALA A 64 10.14 0.00 12.82
CA ALA A 64 9.32 -1.19 12.99
C ALA A 64 9.79 -2.03 14.19
N PRO A 65 8.88 -2.57 15.01
CA PRO A 65 9.23 -3.50 16.08
C PRO A 65 10.03 -4.69 15.56
N ALA A 66 10.96 -5.21 16.37
CA ALA A 66 11.81 -6.34 15.98
C ALA A 66 10.97 -7.58 15.61
N ALA A 67 9.92 -7.87 16.38
CA ALA A 67 8.98 -8.96 16.10
C ALA A 67 8.27 -8.80 14.75
N PHE A 68 7.99 -7.57 14.32
CA PHE A 68 7.39 -7.32 13.01
C PHE A 68 8.40 -7.56 11.89
N LYS A 69 9.66 -7.13 12.06
CA LYS A 69 10.74 -7.32 11.06
C LYS A 69 11.02 -8.78 10.75
N SER A 70 10.75 -9.70 11.68
CA SER A 70 10.85 -11.14 11.45
C SER A 70 9.61 -11.76 10.79
N SER A 71 8.50 -11.02 10.69
CA SER A 71 7.29 -11.50 10.02
C SER A 71 7.42 -11.40 8.50
N PRO A 72 6.89 -12.36 7.72
CA PRO A 72 6.77 -12.23 6.27
C PRO A 72 6.03 -10.95 5.84
N ALA A 73 5.13 -10.44 6.69
CA ALA A 73 4.40 -9.20 6.45
C ALA A 73 5.27 -7.93 6.45
N SER A 74 6.53 -8.02 6.90
CA SER A 74 7.49 -6.92 6.80
C SER A 74 8.07 -6.72 5.41
N HIS A 75 7.99 -7.74 4.56
CA HIS A 75 8.50 -7.64 3.20
C HIS A 75 7.62 -6.72 2.35
N PRO A 76 8.23 -5.85 1.52
CA PRO A 76 7.47 -5.06 0.57
C PRO A 76 6.66 -5.95 -0.38
N PHE A 77 5.41 -5.59 -0.62
CA PHE A 77 4.63 -6.19 -1.70
C PHE A 77 4.68 -5.32 -2.94
N SER A 78 4.76 -5.95 -4.10
CA SER A 78 4.76 -5.25 -5.38
C SER A 78 3.34 -4.88 -5.77
N PHE A 79 3.18 -3.73 -6.43
CA PHE A 79 1.91 -3.41 -7.07
C PHE A 79 1.69 -4.40 -8.23
N GLY A 80 0.59 -5.16 -8.18
CA GLY A 80 0.35 -6.38 -8.95
C GLY A 80 0.57 -6.32 -10.47
N GLY A 81 0.74 -7.51 -11.05
CA GLY A 81 1.20 -7.80 -12.41
C GLY A 81 0.25 -7.43 -13.55
N GLY A 82 0.05 -6.13 -13.77
CA GLY A 82 -0.54 -5.58 -15.00
C GLY A 82 0.30 -4.47 -15.63
N GLY A 83 1.43 -4.11 -15.00
CA GLY A 83 2.31 -3.02 -15.42
C GLY A 83 1.69 -1.63 -15.31
N ALA A 84 0.48 -1.50 -14.76
CA ALA A 84 -0.27 -0.26 -14.69
C ALA A 84 0.32 0.72 -13.65
N ILE A 85 0.81 0.21 -12.52
CA ILE A 85 1.57 0.98 -11.52
C ILE A 85 2.85 0.19 -11.21
N LYS A 86 4.01 0.83 -11.36
CA LYS A 86 5.31 0.22 -11.01
C LYS A 86 5.71 0.66 -9.60
N GLY A 87 6.22 -0.29 -8.81
CA GLY A 87 6.75 -0.03 -7.48
C GLY A 87 6.32 -1.08 -6.47
N SER A 88 6.62 -0.80 -5.21
CA SER A 88 6.21 -1.60 -4.07
C SER A 88 5.72 -0.71 -2.94
N ALA A 89 4.98 -1.28 -2.01
CA ALA A 89 4.68 -0.66 -0.74
C ALA A 89 5.19 -1.53 0.41
N SER A 90 5.53 -0.90 1.52
CA SER A 90 5.90 -1.61 2.74
C SER A 90 5.31 -0.93 3.98
N ALA A 91 5.05 -1.74 4.99
CA ALA A 91 4.68 -1.23 6.31
C ALA A 91 5.83 -0.43 6.91
N TYR A 92 5.51 0.59 7.72
CA TYR A 92 6.48 1.50 8.32
C TYR A 92 7.31 2.35 7.33
N SER A 93 7.01 2.27 6.03
CA SER A 93 7.54 3.21 5.04
C SER A 93 7.03 4.63 5.29
N ASN A 94 7.89 5.62 5.07
CA ASN A 94 7.50 7.03 5.09
C ASN A 94 6.61 7.45 3.92
N GLY A 95 6.51 6.62 2.89
CA GLY A 95 5.84 7.02 1.66
C GLY A 95 6.65 8.04 0.86
N GLY A 96 5.93 8.92 0.17
CA GLY A 96 6.48 10.00 -0.63
C GLY A 96 6.65 9.63 -2.11
N GLY A 97 7.78 10.01 -2.68
CA GLY A 97 8.02 9.95 -4.12
C GLY A 97 7.39 11.12 -4.88
N ALA A 98 7.59 11.14 -6.20
CA ALA A 98 6.98 12.14 -7.06
C ALA A 98 5.52 11.81 -7.34
N ARG A 99 4.67 12.84 -7.46
CA ARG A 99 3.33 12.70 -8.00
C ARG A 99 3.42 12.34 -9.48
N PHE A 100 2.58 11.44 -9.94
CA PHE A 100 2.50 11.03 -11.35
C PHE A 100 1.04 10.88 -11.79
N LYS A 101 0.80 10.82 -13.11
CA LYS A 101 -0.53 10.49 -13.64
C LYS A 101 -0.62 8.99 -13.85
N LEU A 102 -1.72 8.39 -13.41
CA LEU A 102 -2.04 7.01 -13.74
C LEU A 102 -2.18 6.86 -15.27
N ASN A 103 -1.62 5.78 -15.81
CA ASN A 103 -1.69 5.51 -17.25
C ASN A 103 -3.02 4.86 -17.64
N SER A 104 -3.23 4.66 -18.93
CA SER A 104 -4.45 4.06 -19.49
C SER A 104 -4.70 2.61 -19.11
N LYS A 105 -3.76 1.93 -18.43
CA LYS A 105 -3.93 0.55 -17.95
C LYS A 105 -4.56 0.47 -16.57
N THR A 106 -4.80 1.60 -15.90
CA THR A 106 -5.56 1.64 -14.64
C THR A 106 -7.02 2.06 -14.91
N PRO A 107 -7.97 1.68 -14.04
CA PRO A 107 -9.37 2.14 -14.13
C PRO A 107 -9.51 3.67 -13.98
N PHE A 108 -8.45 4.36 -13.58
CA PHE A 108 -8.44 5.79 -13.25
C PHE A 108 -7.41 6.57 -14.07
N SER A 109 -7.27 6.23 -15.34
CA SER A 109 -6.37 6.89 -16.28
C SER A 109 -6.43 8.42 -16.16
N GLY A 110 -5.26 9.05 -16.12
CA GLY A 110 -5.12 10.51 -16.03
C GLY A 110 -5.22 11.09 -14.60
N ARG A 111 -5.77 10.36 -13.62
CA ARG A 111 -5.80 10.81 -12.23
C ARG A 111 -4.39 10.87 -11.65
N GLN A 112 -4.14 11.87 -10.81
CA GLN A 112 -2.86 12.01 -10.12
C GLN A 112 -2.74 10.95 -9.02
N ALA A 113 -1.54 10.41 -8.81
CA ALA A 113 -1.23 9.46 -7.74
C ALA A 113 0.18 9.68 -7.16
N GLY A 114 0.43 9.15 -5.96
CA GLY A 114 1.72 9.21 -5.28
C GLY A 114 2.00 10.52 -4.52
N GLY A 115 3.15 10.60 -3.84
CA GLY A 115 3.58 11.80 -3.12
C GLY A 115 2.92 12.05 -1.76
N GLY A 116 1.98 11.21 -1.32
CA GLY A 116 1.50 11.19 0.06
C GLY A 116 2.55 10.58 0.99
N THR A 117 2.67 11.14 2.20
CA THR A 117 3.67 10.73 3.20
C THR A 117 3.01 10.23 4.48
N ARG A 118 3.79 9.61 5.37
CA ARG A 118 3.35 9.17 6.70
C ARG A 118 2.76 10.31 7.53
N ASP A 119 3.23 11.55 7.33
CA ASP A 119 2.79 12.71 8.11
C ASP A 119 1.33 13.09 7.81
N ASP A 120 0.79 12.69 6.65
CA ASP A 120 -0.55 13.08 6.17
C ASP A 120 -1.55 11.90 6.15
N ILE A 121 -1.22 10.78 6.80
CA ILE A 121 -2.01 9.54 6.66
C ILE A 121 -3.33 9.57 7.41
N TYR A 122 -3.44 10.34 8.48
CA TYR A 122 -4.63 10.35 9.31
C TYR A 122 -5.73 11.15 8.62
N GLY A 123 -6.87 10.52 8.38
CA GLY A 123 -8.10 11.17 7.99
C GLY A 123 -8.93 11.58 9.19
N THR A 124 -10.24 11.69 8.99
CA THR A 124 -11.25 11.87 10.04
C THR A 124 -12.17 10.65 10.06
N ARG A 125 -13.31 10.74 10.75
CA ARG A 125 -14.39 9.73 10.70
C ARG A 125 -15.27 9.86 9.45
N ILE A 126 -15.10 10.93 8.68
CA ILE A 126 -15.86 11.18 7.46
C ILE A 126 -15.11 10.60 6.26
N TYR A 127 -15.83 9.88 5.41
CA TYR A 127 -15.28 9.30 4.19
C TYR A 127 -14.86 10.39 3.21
N GLY A 128 -13.71 10.21 2.55
CA GLY A 128 -13.11 11.21 1.68
C GLY A 128 -12.17 12.21 2.38
N SER A 129 -11.88 11.99 3.66
CA SER A 129 -10.89 12.75 4.43
C SER A 129 -9.45 12.23 4.24
N GLY A 130 -8.45 12.96 4.74
CA GLY A 130 -7.04 12.52 4.75
C GLY A 130 -6.31 12.68 3.41
N TYR A 131 -6.73 13.63 2.57
CA TYR A 131 -6.08 13.95 1.30
C TYR A 131 -5.07 15.10 1.49
N PRO A 132 -3.75 14.86 1.31
CA PRO A 132 -2.74 15.93 1.37
C PRO A 132 -2.78 16.89 0.17
N TYR A 133 -3.47 16.53 -0.91
CA TYR A 133 -3.65 17.37 -2.09
C TYR A 133 -4.87 16.92 -2.90
N GLY A 134 -5.26 17.72 -3.90
CA GLY A 134 -6.38 17.39 -4.80
C GLY A 134 -7.66 18.20 -4.60
N GLY A 135 -7.57 19.33 -3.89
CA GLY A 135 -8.69 20.24 -3.68
C GLY A 135 -9.45 20.02 -2.37
N ALA A 136 -10.21 21.03 -1.97
CA ALA A 136 -11.13 20.98 -0.85
C ALA A 136 -12.48 20.42 -1.30
N GLY A 137 -13.17 19.72 -0.41
CA GLY A 137 -14.49 19.12 -0.66
C GLY A 137 -14.64 17.82 0.11
N ASN A 138 -15.84 17.26 0.08
CA ASN A 138 -16.16 16.10 0.90
C ASN A 138 -16.15 14.79 0.10
N TYR A 139 -16.28 14.86 -1.23
CA TYR A 139 -16.43 13.70 -2.13
C TYR A 139 -15.10 13.14 -2.63
N ILE A 140 -15.00 11.82 -2.79
CA ILE A 140 -13.83 11.14 -3.36
C ILE A 140 -13.79 11.10 -4.90
N GLY A 141 -14.95 11.28 -5.53
CA GLY A 141 -15.08 11.24 -6.99
C GLY A 141 -14.10 12.21 -7.67
N GLY A 142 -13.26 11.70 -8.57
CA GLY A 142 -12.29 12.51 -9.33
C GLY A 142 -11.08 13.05 -8.54
N ARG A 143 -10.93 12.72 -7.25
CA ARG A 143 -9.76 13.12 -6.43
C ARG A 143 -8.44 12.48 -6.88
N PRO A 144 -7.26 12.87 -6.40
CA PRO A 144 -6.05 12.09 -6.64
C PRO A 144 -6.02 10.77 -5.82
N PHE A 145 -4.98 9.96 -5.99
CA PHE A 145 -4.64 8.84 -5.10
C PHE A 145 -3.27 9.07 -4.47
N PRO A 146 -3.16 9.91 -3.43
CA PRO A 146 -1.88 10.32 -2.83
C PRO A 146 -0.97 9.16 -2.45
N TYR A 147 -1.57 8.00 -2.16
CA TYR A 147 -0.87 6.82 -1.69
C TYR A 147 -0.93 5.66 -2.69
N VAL A 148 -1.40 5.87 -3.93
CA VAL A 148 -1.67 4.86 -4.99
C VAL A 148 -2.74 3.80 -4.68
N PHE A 149 -3.19 3.70 -3.43
CA PHE A 149 -4.30 2.86 -3.03
C PHE A 149 -5.63 3.58 -3.23
N TYR A 150 -6.63 2.83 -3.70
CA TYR A 150 -7.97 3.37 -3.91
C TYR A 150 -8.77 3.36 -2.61
N PRO A 151 -9.68 4.33 -2.39
CA PRO A 151 -10.58 4.32 -1.24
C PRO A 151 -11.29 2.98 -1.04
N VAL A 152 -11.59 2.63 0.22
CA VAL A 152 -12.37 1.43 0.55
C VAL A 152 -13.83 1.65 0.20
N VAL A 153 -14.52 0.62 -0.27
CA VAL A 153 -15.96 0.69 -0.46
C VAL A 153 -16.61 0.23 0.83
N ILE A 154 -17.08 1.15 1.67
CA ILE A 154 -17.57 0.85 3.04
C ILE A 154 -19.10 0.81 3.14
N SER A 155 -19.80 1.53 2.25
CA SER A 155 -21.25 1.58 2.22
C SER A 155 -21.79 0.47 1.31
N PRO A 156 -23.04 0.01 1.43
CA PRO A 156 -23.70 -0.71 0.34
C PRO A 156 -24.25 0.25 -0.74
N TYR A 157 -24.28 1.55 -0.48
CA TYR A 157 -24.85 2.55 -1.38
C TYR A 157 -23.79 3.11 -2.36
N TYR A 158 -23.97 2.81 -3.64
CA TYR A 158 -22.98 3.10 -4.70
C TYR A 158 -22.54 4.57 -4.81
N ASN A 159 -23.40 5.52 -4.44
CA ASN A 159 -23.14 6.96 -4.56
C ASN A 159 -22.60 7.59 -3.27
N TYR A 160 -22.33 6.80 -2.21
CA TYR A 160 -21.82 7.30 -0.95
C TYR A 160 -20.49 8.06 -1.17
N TYR A 161 -20.53 9.37 -0.98
CA TYR A 161 -19.47 10.37 -1.16
C TYR A 161 -18.79 10.30 -2.54
N GLY A 162 -19.54 9.91 -3.58
CA GLY A 162 -19.04 9.78 -4.95
C GLY A 162 -18.20 8.53 -5.18
N ALA A 163 -18.42 7.47 -4.39
CA ALA A 163 -17.74 6.20 -4.53
C ALA A 163 -18.14 5.39 -5.79
N ASN A 164 -19.08 5.88 -6.61
CA ASN A 164 -19.61 5.15 -7.77
C ASN A 164 -18.54 4.68 -8.75
N GLU A 165 -17.46 5.45 -8.90
CA GLU A 165 -16.31 5.10 -9.75
C GLU A 165 -15.43 3.97 -9.16
N ILE A 166 -15.57 3.68 -7.87
CA ILE A 166 -14.82 2.64 -7.15
C ILE A 166 -15.62 1.34 -7.08
N TYR A 167 -16.95 1.39 -6.94
CA TYR A 167 -17.80 0.19 -6.89
C TYR A 167 -17.71 -0.69 -8.13
N VAL A 168 -17.43 -0.09 -9.29
CA VAL A 168 -17.34 -0.81 -10.57
C VAL A 168 -16.00 -1.52 -10.75
N MET A 169 -15.06 -1.35 -9.83
CA MET A 169 -13.77 -2.03 -9.91
C MET A 169 -13.91 -3.49 -9.53
N ASN A 170 -13.21 -4.34 -10.27
CA ASN A 170 -13.00 -5.71 -9.84
C ASN A 170 -11.87 -5.78 -8.82
N ASP A 171 -11.89 -6.86 -8.03
CA ASP A 171 -10.94 -7.15 -6.97
C ASP A 171 -9.48 -7.14 -7.46
N THR A 172 -9.22 -7.61 -8.68
CA THR A 172 -7.89 -7.65 -9.31
C THR A 172 -7.32 -6.28 -9.73
N GLN A 173 -8.15 -5.24 -9.83
CA GLN A 173 -7.72 -3.90 -10.25
C GLN A 173 -7.17 -3.05 -9.10
N ARG A 174 -7.39 -3.48 -7.85
CA ARG A 174 -6.99 -2.72 -6.67
C ARG A 174 -5.52 -2.92 -6.33
N THR A 175 -4.82 -1.84 -6.06
CA THR A 175 -3.46 -1.90 -5.50
C THR A 175 -3.50 -2.62 -4.14
N GLY A 176 -2.69 -3.65 -3.97
CA GLY A 176 -2.66 -4.47 -2.75
C GLY A 176 -3.69 -5.61 -2.70
N GLY A 177 -4.48 -5.77 -3.76
CA GLY A 177 -5.47 -6.83 -3.92
C GLY A 177 -6.86 -6.46 -3.41
N ASP A 178 -7.68 -7.49 -3.36
CA ASP A 178 -9.11 -7.49 -3.05
C ASP A 178 -9.41 -6.79 -1.73
N LEU A 179 -10.63 -6.26 -1.60
CA LEU A 179 -11.07 -5.72 -0.32
C LEU A 179 -11.14 -6.84 0.72
N SER A 180 -10.57 -6.58 1.89
CA SER A 180 -10.50 -7.53 2.99
C SER A 180 -10.80 -6.83 4.30
N SER A 181 -11.19 -7.64 5.29
CA SER A 181 -11.38 -7.19 6.66
C SER A 181 -10.89 -8.22 7.66
N VAL A 182 -10.61 -7.77 8.89
CA VAL A 182 -10.32 -8.65 10.03
C VAL A 182 -10.90 -8.04 11.29
N ILE A 183 -11.46 -8.91 12.14
CA ILE A 183 -11.99 -8.53 13.45
C ILE A 183 -10.84 -8.44 14.45
N ILE A 184 -10.80 -7.35 15.21
CA ILE A 184 -9.83 -7.08 16.27
C ILE A 184 -10.58 -6.98 17.59
N GLN A 185 -10.22 -7.85 18.53
CA GLN A 185 -10.78 -7.88 19.87
C GLN A 185 -9.67 -7.93 20.92
N PRO A 186 -9.84 -7.27 22.07
CA PRO A 186 -8.88 -7.33 23.15
C PRO A 186 -8.86 -8.73 23.78
N THR A 187 -7.69 -9.20 24.20
CA THR A 187 -7.53 -10.42 25.02
C THR A 187 -7.60 -10.13 26.52
N ASN A 188 -7.50 -8.85 26.91
CA ASN A 188 -7.59 -8.45 28.30
C ASN A 188 -9.03 -8.65 28.80
N THR A 189 -9.22 -9.58 29.74
CA THR A 189 -10.52 -9.91 30.33
C THR A 189 -11.17 -8.77 31.11
N SER A 190 -10.40 -7.72 31.47
CA SER A 190 -10.92 -6.50 32.09
C SER A 190 -11.57 -5.54 31.10
N ILE A 191 -11.40 -5.76 29.79
CA ILE A 191 -11.99 -4.94 28.73
C ILE A 191 -13.19 -5.69 28.13
N SER A 192 -14.33 -5.01 28.00
CA SER A 192 -15.51 -5.58 27.35
C SER A 192 -15.23 -5.83 25.86
N THR A 193 -15.24 -7.10 25.44
CA THR A 193 -15.03 -7.48 24.04
C THR A 193 -16.14 -6.96 23.14
N THR A 194 -17.40 -6.97 23.61
CA THR A 194 -18.56 -6.43 22.88
C THR A 194 -18.40 -4.93 22.61
N ALA A 195 -17.99 -4.16 23.62
CA ALA A 195 -17.80 -2.71 23.48
C ALA A 195 -16.55 -2.36 22.65
N ASN A 196 -15.59 -3.27 22.54
CA ASN A 196 -14.27 -3.05 21.93
C ASN A 196 -14.00 -4.00 20.76
N THR A 197 -15.03 -4.34 19.99
CA THR A 197 -14.88 -5.09 18.73
C THR A 197 -14.63 -4.10 17.60
N TYR A 198 -13.40 -4.09 17.10
CA TYR A 198 -12.99 -3.25 15.98
C TYR A 198 -12.82 -4.09 14.72
N ARG A 199 -12.82 -3.44 13.55
CA ARG A 199 -12.47 -4.08 12.29
C ARG A 199 -11.50 -3.23 11.50
N LEU A 200 -10.48 -3.88 10.94
CA LEU A 200 -9.64 -3.29 9.91
C LEU A 200 -10.27 -3.55 8.56
N ILE A 201 -10.21 -2.56 7.68
CA ILE A 201 -10.81 -2.64 6.34
C ILE A 201 -9.85 -1.98 5.35
N GLY A 202 -9.51 -2.68 4.27
CA GLY A 202 -8.53 -2.22 3.29
C GLY A 202 -8.34 -3.20 2.15
N ASP A 203 -7.32 -2.99 1.33
CA ASP A 203 -6.79 -4.05 0.47
C ASP A 203 -6.16 -5.19 1.29
N SER A 204 -6.22 -6.41 0.78
CA SER A 204 -5.73 -7.63 1.44
C SER A 204 -4.29 -7.50 1.94
N SER A 205 -3.39 -6.96 1.13
CA SER A 205 -1.97 -6.78 1.50
C SER A 205 -1.81 -5.79 2.67
N SER A 206 -2.55 -4.68 2.66
CA SER A 206 -2.52 -3.70 3.75
C SER A 206 -3.17 -4.22 5.02
N VAL A 207 -4.29 -4.94 4.93
CA VAL A 207 -4.92 -5.57 6.11
C VAL A 207 -3.97 -6.59 6.74
N ASN A 208 -3.34 -7.44 5.92
CA ASN A 208 -2.36 -8.41 6.40
C ASN A 208 -1.16 -7.73 7.09
N ALA A 209 -0.60 -6.70 6.46
CA ALA A 209 0.54 -5.97 7.02
C ALA A 209 0.22 -5.29 8.35
N VAL A 210 -0.91 -4.58 8.43
CA VAL A 210 -1.33 -3.87 9.64
C VAL A 210 -1.73 -4.84 10.75
N TYR A 211 -2.43 -5.93 10.42
CA TYR A 211 -2.82 -6.95 11.39
C TYR A 211 -1.60 -7.58 12.07
N ASN A 212 -0.59 -7.97 11.27
CA ASN A 212 0.69 -8.47 11.79
C ASN A 212 1.45 -7.41 12.59
N ALA A 213 1.37 -6.13 12.23
CA ALA A 213 1.98 -5.05 12.99
C ALA A 213 1.34 -4.84 14.36
N ILE A 214 0.02 -5.02 14.48
CA ILE A 214 -0.70 -4.96 15.76
C ILE A 214 -0.34 -6.17 16.64
N LEU A 215 -0.27 -7.38 16.06
CA LEU A 215 0.21 -8.57 16.78
C LEU A 215 1.63 -8.39 17.31
N ALA A 216 2.49 -7.74 16.52
CA ALA A 216 3.91 -7.53 16.83
C ALA A 216 4.21 -6.19 17.53
N SER A 217 3.20 -5.44 17.96
CA SER A 217 3.39 -4.11 18.54
C SER A 217 4.15 -4.19 19.88
N SER A 218 4.89 -3.13 20.19
CA SER A 218 5.61 -2.99 21.48
C SER A 218 5.45 -1.56 21.99
N PRO A 219 4.65 -1.31 23.05
CA PRO A 219 3.93 -2.30 23.85
C PRO A 219 2.85 -3.06 23.04
N SER A 220 2.52 -4.28 23.47
CA SER A 220 1.49 -5.10 22.83
C SER A 220 0.12 -4.43 22.98
N CYS A 221 -0.66 -4.36 21.90
CA CYS A 221 -2.07 -3.96 21.99
C CYS A 221 -2.95 -5.05 22.62
N GLY A 222 -2.45 -6.27 22.82
CA GLY A 222 -3.19 -7.36 23.46
C GLY A 222 -4.44 -7.78 22.66
N ILE A 223 -4.26 -8.15 21.40
CA ILE A 223 -5.36 -8.58 20.52
C ILE A 223 -5.41 -10.11 20.37
N ALA A 224 -6.61 -10.63 20.14
CA ALA A 224 -6.81 -12.05 19.84
C ALA A 224 -6.40 -12.37 18.40
N ASN A 225 -5.97 -13.61 18.17
CA ASN A 225 -5.80 -14.12 16.81
C ASN A 225 -7.16 -14.19 16.10
N SER A 226 -7.17 -13.83 14.82
CA SER A 226 -8.35 -13.65 13.99
C SER A 226 -8.00 -13.92 12.54
N THR A 227 -9.03 -14.12 11.71
CA THR A 227 -8.86 -14.48 10.31
C THR A 227 -9.19 -13.30 9.43
N ILE A 228 -8.33 -13.04 8.45
CA ILE A 228 -8.60 -12.06 7.39
C ILE A 228 -9.57 -12.70 6.41
N THR A 229 -10.70 -12.04 6.16
CA THR A 229 -11.72 -12.50 5.21
C THR A 229 -11.93 -11.47 4.11
N PRO A 230 -12.41 -11.88 2.92
CA PRO A 230 -12.89 -10.95 1.92
C PRO A 230 -13.95 -10.01 2.50
N PHE A 231 -13.98 -8.77 2.02
CA PHE A 231 -14.91 -7.75 2.47
C PHE A 231 -15.75 -7.25 1.30
N GLN A 232 -17.07 -7.36 1.45
CA GLN A 232 -18.03 -6.77 0.53
C GLN A 232 -19.13 -6.06 1.32
N PRO A 233 -19.34 -4.75 1.09
CA PRO A 233 -20.38 -4.04 1.78
C PRO A 233 -21.73 -4.38 1.14
N THR A 234 -22.53 -5.16 1.85
CA THR A 234 -23.83 -5.62 1.37
C THR A 234 -24.90 -5.32 2.39
N ILE A 235 -26.10 -5.03 1.88
CA ILE A 235 -27.28 -4.77 2.72
C ILE A 235 -27.57 -6.04 3.52
N ASN A 236 -27.82 -5.91 4.83
CA ASN A 236 -28.13 -7.03 5.75
C ASN A 236 -26.94 -7.95 6.11
N THR A 237 -25.71 -7.45 6.11
CA THR A 237 -24.55 -8.19 6.62
C THR A 237 -24.01 -7.61 7.92
N THR A 238 -23.12 -8.36 8.58
CA THR A 238 -22.30 -7.90 9.70
C THR A 238 -21.14 -7.01 9.26
N ALA A 239 -21.14 -6.57 7.99
CA ALA A 239 -20.17 -5.64 7.46
C ALA A 239 -20.30 -4.28 8.18
N PRO A 240 -19.19 -3.66 8.60
CA PRO A 240 -19.22 -2.34 9.20
C PRO A 240 -19.79 -1.30 8.23
N THR A 241 -20.66 -0.45 8.73
CA THR A 241 -21.27 0.68 8.01
C THR A 241 -20.37 1.92 8.11
N PRO A 242 -20.59 2.95 7.28
CA PRO A 242 -19.82 4.19 7.37
C PRO A 242 -19.92 4.86 8.76
N GLU A 243 -21.07 4.76 9.42
CA GLU A 243 -21.32 5.29 10.76
C GLU A 243 -20.46 4.63 11.84
N GLN A 244 -20.00 3.40 11.61
CA GLN A 244 -19.14 2.66 12.54
C GLN A 244 -17.64 3.01 12.37
N VAL A 245 -17.26 3.80 11.37
CA VAL A 245 -15.84 4.15 11.15
C VAL A 245 -15.37 5.17 12.17
N VAL A 246 -14.33 4.81 12.93
CA VAL A 246 -13.71 5.68 13.95
C VAL A 246 -12.49 6.41 13.42
N GLN A 247 -11.87 5.92 12.34
CA GLN A 247 -10.71 6.57 11.71
C GLN A 247 -10.51 6.05 10.28
N TYR A 248 -10.50 6.96 9.30
CA TYR A 248 -9.92 6.69 7.99
C TYR A 248 -8.42 6.97 7.97
N TYR A 249 -7.70 6.20 7.16
CA TYR A 249 -6.30 6.41 6.89
C TYR A 249 -6.06 6.46 5.39
N ARG A 250 -4.95 7.08 5.01
CA ARG A 250 -4.41 7.00 3.65
C ARG A 250 -5.44 7.47 2.62
N ALA A 251 -6.05 8.63 2.82
CA ALA A 251 -7.10 9.17 1.95
C ALA A 251 -8.33 8.23 1.79
N SER A 252 -8.83 7.69 2.90
CA SER A 252 -9.92 6.70 2.99
C SER A 252 -9.66 5.37 2.25
N SER A 253 -8.41 5.02 1.95
CA SER A 253 -8.05 3.71 1.37
C SER A 253 -7.72 2.64 2.40
N PHE A 254 -7.85 2.95 3.68
CA PHE A 254 -7.81 2.03 4.81
C PHE A 254 -8.67 2.60 5.94
N ALA A 255 -9.35 1.76 6.72
CA ALA A 255 -10.25 2.21 7.78
C ALA A 255 -10.16 1.32 9.03
N LEU A 256 -10.41 1.94 10.18
CA LEU A 256 -10.70 1.28 11.44
C LEU A 256 -12.16 1.57 11.81
N SER A 257 -12.97 0.54 11.97
CA SER A 257 -14.34 0.65 12.47
C SER A 257 -14.48 0.07 13.87
N LEU A 258 -15.54 0.48 14.57
CA LEU A 258 -15.95 0.00 15.89
C LEU A 258 -17.41 -0.41 15.80
N ASP A 259 -17.72 -1.68 16.09
CA ASP A 259 -19.04 -2.26 15.83
C ASP A 259 -20.16 -1.57 16.63
N THR A 260 -19.86 -1.02 17.81
CA THR A 260 -20.83 -0.31 18.66
C THR A 260 -20.97 1.18 18.34
N TYR A 261 -20.12 1.73 17.46
CA TYR A 261 -20.12 3.15 17.16
C TYR A 261 -21.16 3.53 16.11
N ASN A 262 -21.79 4.69 16.29
CA ASN A 262 -22.78 5.21 15.35
C ASN A 262 -22.61 6.73 15.18
N ASN A 263 -21.79 7.11 14.20
CA ASN A 263 -21.57 8.50 13.81
C ASN A 263 -22.65 8.99 12.86
N SER A 264 -23.60 9.76 13.37
CA SER A 264 -24.68 10.34 12.57
C SER A 264 -24.17 11.25 11.45
N ALA A 265 -23.03 11.94 11.64
CA ALA A 265 -22.41 12.80 10.64
C ALA A 265 -21.89 12.02 9.42
N SER A 266 -21.60 10.73 9.59
CA SER A 266 -21.15 9.84 8.51
C SER A 266 -22.31 9.16 7.79
N SER A 267 -23.56 9.37 8.22
CA SER A 267 -24.69 8.68 7.60
C SER A 267 -24.95 9.14 6.17
N LEU A 268 -25.57 8.26 5.37
CA LEU A 268 -25.99 8.58 4.00
C LEU A 268 -26.92 9.81 3.98
N ALA A 269 -27.79 9.96 4.98
CA ALA A 269 -28.74 11.07 5.07
C ALA A 269 -28.06 12.44 5.29
N ASN A 270 -26.89 12.45 5.92
CA ASN A 270 -26.15 13.67 6.26
C ASN A 270 -24.98 13.96 5.32
N MET A 271 -24.77 13.09 4.32
CA MET A 271 -23.82 13.34 3.25
C MET A 271 -24.23 14.58 2.45
N PRO A 272 -23.28 15.47 2.07
CA PRO A 272 -23.60 16.60 1.20
C PRO A 272 -24.22 16.13 -0.11
N SER A 273 -25.10 16.91 -0.74
CA SER A 273 -25.77 16.49 -1.98
C SER A 273 -24.86 16.43 -3.22
N ASN A 274 -23.72 17.13 -3.19
CA ASN A 274 -22.74 17.14 -4.27
C ASN A 274 -21.34 17.57 -3.75
N SER A 275 -20.34 17.49 -4.63
CA SER A 275 -18.95 17.82 -4.32
C SER A 275 -18.66 19.31 -4.15
N SER A 276 -19.52 20.21 -4.65
CA SER A 276 -19.36 21.67 -4.55
C SER A 276 -20.02 22.27 -3.32
N ASN A 277 -20.77 21.47 -2.56
CA ASN A 277 -21.47 21.92 -1.38
C ASN A 277 -20.48 22.20 -0.25
N THR A 278 -20.37 23.47 0.13
CA THR A 278 -19.51 23.95 1.22
C THR A 278 -20.22 23.97 2.57
N SER A 279 -21.40 23.35 2.69
CA SER A 279 -22.10 23.23 3.97
C SER A 279 -21.16 22.68 5.04
N THR A 280 -21.18 23.33 6.20
CA THR A 280 -20.41 22.91 7.37
C THR A 280 -20.75 21.45 7.68
N PRO A 281 -19.77 20.54 7.71
CA PRO A 281 -20.01 19.16 8.09
C PRO A 281 -20.66 19.09 9.47
N LEU A 282 -21.58 18.14 9.66
CA LEU A 282 -22.07 17.85 11.00
C LEU A 282 -20.90 17.42 11.90
N PRO A 283 -20.90 17.80 13.18
CA PRO A 283 -19.90 17.31 14.12
C PRO A 283 -20.03 15.81 14.31
N ASP A 284 -18.91 15.12 14.48
CA ASP A 284 -18.89 13.68 14.79
C ASP A 284 -19.66 13.38 16.09
N THR A 285 -20.43 12.29 16.10
CA THR A 285 -20.98 11.74 17.35
C THR A 285 -19.81 11.38 18.28
N PRO A 286 -19.85 11.71 19.58
CA PRO A 286 -18.84 11.25 20.54
C PRO A 286 -18.68 9.73 20.54
N LEU A 287 -17.46 9.25 20.80
CA LEU A 287 -17.20 7.82 20.98
C LEU A 287 -17.98 7.26 22.19
N PRO A 288 -18.38 5.97 22.17
CA PRO A 288 -19.06 5.37 23.31
C PRO A 288 -18.19 5.40 24.56
N THR A 289 -18.79 5.59 25.75
CA THR A 289 -18.03 5.78 27.00
C THR A 289 -17.49 4.48 27.60
N ASP A 290 -17.94 3.33 27.10
CA ASP A 290 -17.59 1.98 27.54
C ASP A 290 -16.42 1.35 26.75
N ILE A 291 -15.80 2.13 25.84
CA ILE A 291 -14.60 1.68 25.13
C ILE A 291 -13.33 1.95 25.94
N ASP A 292 -12.34 1.09 25.75
CA ASP A 292 -11.02 1.29 26.30
C ASP A 292 -10.21 2.23 25.40
N MET A 293 -10.00 3.46 25.89
CA MET A 293 -9.28 4.48 25.13
C MET A 293 -7.79 4.18 24.96
N GLN A 294 -7.17 3.38 25.83
CA GLN A 294 -5.77 2.98 25.69
C GLN A 294 -5.62 1.97 24.56
N PHE A 295 -6.54 1.01 24.48
CA PHE A 295 -6.64 0.04 23.41
C PHE A 295 -6.85 0.73 22.06
N LEU A 296 -7.83 1.64 21.95
CA LEU A 296 -8.04 2.44 20.74
C LEU A 296 -6.80 3.25 20.35
N THR A 297 -6.10 3.85 21.33
CA THR A 297 -4.85 4.60 21.07
C THR A 297 -3.74 3.68 20.55
N CYS A 298 -3.62 2.47 21.10
CA CYS A 298 -2.65 1.48 20.63
C CYS A 298 -2.94 1.05 19.19
N LEU A 299 -4.21 0.77 18.87
CA LEU A 299 -4.63 0.46 17.51
C LEU A 299 -4.33 1.61 16.55
N ASN A 300 -4.81 2.82 16.87
CA ASN A 300 -4.68 3.99 16.00
C ASN A 300 -3.22 4.35 15.70
N SER A 301 -2.37 4.37 16.74
CA SER A 301 -0.94 4.65 16.59
C SER A 301 -0.21 3.55 15.80
N THR A 302 -0.53 2.28 16.04
CA THR A 302 0.08 1.17 15.31
C THR A 302 -0.35 1.14 13.85
N ILE A 303 -1.63 1.38 13.56
CA ILE A 303 -2.14 1.47 12.17
C ILE A 303 -1.47 2.64 11.45
N GLY A 304 -1.40 3.81 12.08
CA GLY A 304 -0.73 4.96 11.50
C GLY A 304 0.76 4.72 11.25
N ALA A 305 1.46 4.05 12.16
CA ALA A 305 2.85 3.70 11.94
C ALA A 305 3.02 2.64 10.83
N SER A 306 2.13 1.65 10.73
CA SER A 306 2.33 0.44 9.93
C SER A 306 1.59 0.37 8.60
N VAL A 307 0.53 1.15 8.36
CA VAL A 307 -0.26 1.02 7.12
C VAL A 307 0.64 1.19 5.89
N PRO A 308 0.70 0.25 4.93
CA PRO A 308 1.71 0.30 3.89
C PRO A 308 1.65 1.55 3.01
N LEU A 309 2.81 2.16 2.78
CA LEU A 309 2.99 3.26 1.81
C LEU A 309 3.96 2.87 0.72
N VAL A 310 3.84 3.56 -0.41
CA VAL A 310 4.74 3.46 -1.56
C VAL A 310 6.18 3.64 -1.10
N ASN A 311 7.03 2.69 -1.47
CA ASN A 311 8.46 2.86 -1.34
C ASN A 311 8.91 3.83 -2.44
N PRO A 312 9.45 5.02 -2.09
CA PRO A 312 9.96 5.91 -3.09
C PRO A 312 11.06 5.16 -3.87
N PRO A 313 11.12 5.33 -5.20
CA PRO A 313 12.18 4.69 -5.98
C PRO A 313 13.53 5.09 -5.37
N HIS A 314 14.40 4.10 -5.15
CA HIS A 314 15.72 4.33 -4.58
C HIS A 314 16.45 5.32 -5.48
N LYS A 315 16.56 6.57 -5.03
CA LYS A 315 17.41 7.55 -5.69
C LYS A 315 18.82 7.16 -5.30
N PHE A 316 19.49 6.42 -6.19
CA PHE A 316 20.92 6.19 -6.02
C PHE A 316 21.59 7.55 -5.84
N ASN A 317 22.28 7.73 -4.72
CA ASN A 317 23.13 8.91 -4.57
C ASN A 317 24.15 8.88 -5.70
N ASP A 318 24.60 10.05 -6.17
CA ASP A 318 25.56 10.10 -7.28
C ASP A 318 26.84 9.31 -6.95
N TRP A 319 27.15 9.17 -5.67
CA TRP A 319 28.21 8.31 -5.15
C TRP A 319 27.96 6.80 -5.30
N GLU A 320 26.72 6.33 -5.14
CA GLU A 320 26.36 4.93 -5.36
C GLU A 320 26.40 4.58 -6.85
N LYS A 321 25.94 5.50 -7.71
CA LYS A 321 26.08 5.34 -9.17
C LYS A 321 27.55 5.23 -9.58
N PHE A 322 28.40 6.11 -9.03
CA PHE A 322 29.84 6.07 -9.26
C PHE A 322 30.47 4.77 -8.76
N GLY A 323 30.08 4.31 -7.57
CA GLY A 323 30.54 3.04 -6.99
C GLY A 323 30.24 1.82 -7.85
N ILE A 324 29.02 1.73 -8.42
CA ILE A 324 28.65 0.63 -9.33
C ILE A 324 29.50 0.66 -10.61
N VAL A 325 29.71 1.84 -11.20
CA VAL A 325 30.52 1.98 -12.42
C VAL A 325 31.98 1.63 -12.15
N VAL A 326 32.60 2.19 -11.12
CA VAL A 326 34.01 1.90 -10.78
C VAL A 326 34.20 0.43 -10.38
N GLY A 327 33.28 -0.13 -9.58
CA GLY A 327 33.31 -1.53 -9.18
C GLY A 327 33.22 -2.49 -10.37
N SER A 328 32.36 -2.19 -11.35
CA SER A 328 32.23 -3.01 -12.56
C SER A 328 33.48 -2.95 -13.45
N ILE A 329 34.10 -1.78 -13.60
CA ILE A 329 35.36 -1.61 -14.33
C ILE A 329 36.51 -2.36 -13.62
N ALA A 330 36.63 -2.23 -12.30
CA ALA A 330 37.65 -2.91 -11.52
C ALA A 330 37.49 -4.45 -11.59
N ALA A 331 36.25 -4.94 -11.52
CA ALA A 331 35.95 -6.36 -11.68
C ALA A 331 36.35 -6.87 -13.08
N LEU A 332 36.07 -6.09 -14.13
CA LEU A 332 36.43 -6.44 -15.51
C LEU A 332 37.95 -6.43 -15.72
N ILE A 333 38.67 -5.44 -15.17
CA ILE A 333 40.15 -5.42 -15.20
C ILE A 333 40.72 -6.63 -14.45
N THR A 334 40.18 -6.93 -13.27
CA THR A 334 40.63 -8.09 -12.47
C THR A 334 40.40 -9.40 -13.23
N LEU A 335 39.24 -9.55 -13.87
CA LEU A 335 38.95 -10.70 -14.72
C LEU A 335 39.93 -10.81 -15.89
N LEU A 336 40.26 -9.71 -16.57
CA LEU A 336 41.24 -9.70 -17.66
C LEU A 336 42.64 -10.09 -17.18
N LEU A 337 43.08 -9.61 -16.02
CA LEU A 337 44.37 -9.99 -15.44
C LEU A 337 44.43 -11.48 -15.11
N ILE A 338 43.34 -12.05 -14.59
CA ILE A 338 43.24 -13.50 -14.34
C ILE A 338 43.31 -14.29 -15.64
N VAL A 339 42.60 -13.85 -16.69
CA VAL A 339 42.63 -14.50 -18.01
C VAL A 339 44.04 -14.44 -18.62
N MET A 340 44.72 -13.29 -18.52
CA MET A 340 46.09 -13.13 -19.00
C MET A 340 47.07 -14.03 -18.23
N ALA A 341 46.97 -14.08 -16.90
CA ALA A 341 47.79 -14.98 -16.08
C ALA A 341 47.55 -16.47 -16.43
N CYS A 342 46.29 -16.86 -16.65
CA CYS A 342 45.93 -18.20 -17.10
C CYS A 342 46.48 -18.51 -18.50
N TYR A 343 46.44 -17.55 -19.41
CA TYR A 343 46.99 -17.68 -20.77
C TYR A 343 48.50 -17.89 -20.74
N ASP A 344 49.23 -17.09 -19.97
CA ASP A 344 50.69 -17.21 -19.83
C ASP A 344 51.09 -18.54 -19.17
N ALA A 345 50.37 -18.96 -18.12
CA ALA A 345 50.57 -20.27 -17.51
C ALA A 345 50.33 -21.44 -18.49
N CYS A 346 49.30 -21.33 -19.35
CA CYS A 346 49.03 -22.32 -20.40
C CYS A 346 50.13 -22.33 -21.47
N LYS A 347 50.61 -21.16 -21.88
CA LYS A 347 51.69 -21.01 -22.86
C LYS A 347 52.99 -21.64 -22.38
N GLU A 348 53.37 -21.41 -21.12
CA GLU A 348 54.56 -22.03 -20.52
C GLU A 348 54.43 -23.56 -20.41
N ARG A 349 53.23 -24.08 -20.12
CA ARG A 349 52.97 -25.54 -20.16
C ARG A 349 53.15 -26.12 -21.56
N LYS A 350 52.72 -25.41 -22.62
CA LYS A 350 52.93 -25.86 -24.01
C LYS A 350 54.42 -25.90 -24.38
N LYS A 351 55.21 -24.89 -24.00
CA LYS A 351 56.67 -24.91 -24.22
C LYS A 351 57.35 -26.10 -23.53
N LYS A 352 56.98 -26.39 -22.27
CA LYS A 352 57.52 -27.53 -21.52
C LYS A 352 57.15 -28.88 -22.14
N LYS A 353 55.97 -29.01 -22.78
CA LYS A 353 55.61 -30.24 -23.52
C LYS A 353 56.39 -30.37 -24.83
N GLY A 354 56.59 -29.29 -25.58
CA GLY A 354 57.38 -29.30 -26.82
C GLY A 354 58.85 -29.71 -26.63
N MET A 355 59.49 -29.33 -25.50
CA MET A 355 60.87 -29.75 -25.22
C MET A 355 61.01 -31.22 -24.77
N LYS A 356 59.93 -31.86 -24.28
CA LYS A 356 59.97 -33.27 -23.87
C LYS A 356 59.88 -34.24 -25.05
N GLU A 357 59.27 -33.83 -26.18
CA GLU A 357 59.21 -34.67 -27.38
C GLU A 357 60.50 -34.68 -28.22
N MET A 358 61.41 -33.72 -28.08
CA MET A 358 62.71 -33.74 -28.80
C MET A 358 63.78 -34.65 -28.15
N LYS A 359 63.55 -35.22 -26.96
CA LYS A 359 64.54 -36.07 -26.26
C LYS A 359 64.28 -37.58 -26.35
N ILE A 360 63.24 -38.02 -27.03
CA ILE A 360 62.97 -39.45 -27.24
C ILE A 360 62.62 -39.66 -28.72
N VAL A 361 63.58 -39.38 -29.60
CA VAL A 361 63.68 -40.09 -30.88
C VAL A 361 64.64 -41.24 -30.65
N SER A 362 64.10 -42.35 -30.12
CA SER A 362 64.72 -43.65 -30.27
C SER A 362 63.84 -44.45 -31.25
N PRO A 363 64.39 -44.96 -32.36
CA PRO A 363 63.62 -45.66 -33.37
C PRO A 363 63.42 -47.13 -32.96
N LYS A 364 62.41 -47.77 -33.56
CA LYS A 364 62.01 -49.19 -33.48
C LYS A 364 60.95 -49.44 -32.39
N LYS A 365 59.87 -50.18 -32.63
CA LYS A 365 59.62 -51.22 -33.65
C LYS A 365 58.11 -51.43 -33.79
N THR A 366 57.68 -51.58 -35.03
CA THR A 366 56.37 -52.01 -35.51
C THR A 366 56.04 -53.45 -35.07
N LYS A 367 54.74 -53.79 -35.05
CA LYS A 367 54.03 -55.09 -34.90
C LYS A 367 53.36 -55.24 -33.52
N SER A 368 52.12 -55.73 -33.36
CA SER A 368 51.07 -56.28 -34.23
C SER A 368 49.78 -56.25 -33.40
N LEU A 369 48.63 -55.80 -33.93
CA LEU A 369 47.54 -56.69 -34.41
C LEU A 369 47.30 -57.92 -33.52
N LEU A 370 46.19 -57.94 -32.75
CA LEU A 370 45.09 -58.92 -32.93
C LEU A 370 43.91 -58.66 -31.96
N GLU A 371 42.71 -58.66 -32.53
CA GLU A 371 41.37 -59.06 -32.03
C GLU A 371 41.12 -59.32 -30.53
N LYS A 372 39.99 -58.82 -30.01
CA LYS A 372 38.67 -59.52 -29.92
C LYS A 372 37.70 -58.65 -29.10
N ASN A 373 36.63 -58.10 -29.66
CA ASN A 373 35.29 -58.66 -29.94
C ASN A 373 34.36 -58.88 -28.72
N LYS A 374 33.21 -58.21 -28.80
CA LYS A 374 31.84 -58.56 -28.35
C LYS A 374 31.45 -58.47 -26.87
N GLY A 375 30.43 -57.65 -26.62
CA GLY A 375 29.10 -58.22 -26.38
C GLY A 375 28.27 -57.63 -25.24
N PHE A 376 27.03 -57.28 -25.60
CA PHE A 376 25.77 -57.51 -24.85
C PHE A 376 25.29 -56.52 -23.77
N GLY A 377 24.01 -56.15 -23.91
CA GLY A 377 23.21 -55.50 -22.87
C GLY A 377 21.97 -54.79 -23.42
N LEU A 378 20.95 -55.54 -23.84
CA LEU A 378 19.63 -55.09 -24.29
C LEU A 378 18.57 -55.78 -23.42
N LEU A 379 17.74 -55.01 -22.70
CA LEU A 379 16.48 -55.39 -22.03
C LEU A 379 15.71 -54.08 -21.77
N THR A 380 14.63 -53.76 -22.48
CA THR A 380 13.22 -54.24 -22.45
C THR A 380 12.29 -53.35 -21.61
N GLU A 381 11.08 -53.27 -22.14
CA GLU A 381 9.90 -52.49 -21.80
C GLU A 381 9.33 -52.71 -20.39
N GLY A 382 8.48 -51.77 -19.98
CA GLY A 382 7.54 -51.91 -18.87
C GLY A 382 6.64 -50.68 -18.78
N GLY A 383 5.57 -50.68 -19.57
CA GLY A 383 4.44 -49.77 -19.39
C GLY A 383 3.49 -50.33 -18.32
N GLU A 384 2.95 -49.46 -17.49
CA GLU A 384 1.75 -49.76 -16.72
C GLU A 384 0.93 -48.47 -16.55
N SER A 385 -0.28 -48.55 -17.08
CA SER A 385 -1.37 -47.60 -16.91
C SER A 385 -2.23 -48.12 -15.78
N GLU A 386 -2.63 -47.30 -14.81
CA GLU A 386 -3.96 -47.44 -14.20
C GLU A 386 -4.34 -46.31 -13.24
N ARG A 387 -5.64 -45.99 -13.31
CA ARG A 387 -6.54 -45.42 -12.30
C ARG A 387 -6.78 -43.92 -12.27
N ASP A 388 -7.74 -43.56 -13.14
CA ASP A 388 -8.94 -42.78 -12.82
C ASP A 388 -9.47 -42.99 -11.39
N GLU A 389 -9.96 -41.90 -10.78
CA GLU A 389 -11.16 -41.84 -9.92
C GLU A 389 -11.51 -40.34 -9.70
N PRO A 390 -12.67 -39.86 -10.17
CA PRO A 390 -13.15 -38.49 -9.95
C PRO A 390 -14.03 -38.41 -8.69
N PHE A 391 -13.63 -37.60 -7.72
CA PHE A 391 -14.52 -37.22 -6.61
C PHE A 391 -15.54 -36.17 -7.08
N GLY A 392 -16.70 -36.66 -7.53
CA GLY A 392 -17.95 -35.90 -7.56
C GLY A 392 -18.61 -35.92 -6.18
N PHE A 393 -18.82 -34.75 -5.59
CA PHE A 393 -19.65 -34.61 -4.39
C PHE A 393 -20.95 -33.89 -4.77
N THR A 394 -22.00 -34.69 -4.91
CA THR A 394 -23.38 -34.25 -5.11
C THR A 394 -24.00 -34.02 -3.74
N MET A 395 -24.37 -32.79 -3.39
CA MET A 395 -25.31 -32.52 -2.29
C MET A 395 -26.67 -32.15 -2.87
N THR A 396 -27.59 -33.11 -2.83
CA THR A 396 -29.03 -32.88 -2.95
C THR A 396 -29.63 -32.95 -1.55
N GLY A 397 -30.15 -31.83 -1.06
CA GLY A 397 -30.99 -31.76 0.13
C GLY A 397 -32.06 -30.69 -0.09
N GLU A 398 -33.27 -31.14 -0.39
CA GLU A 398 -34.49 -30.33 -0.52
C GLU A 398 -34.80 -29.51 0.74
N PRO A 399 -35.45 -28.34 0.57
CA PRO A 399 -36.29 -27.77 1.60
C PRO A 399 -37.78 -28.10 1.36
N HIS A 400 -38.40 -28.73 2.36
CA HIS A 400 -39.86 -28.76 2.52
C HIS A 400 -40.39 -27.40 3.03
N PRO A 401 -41.59 -26.96 2.60
CA PRO A 401 -42.26 -25.78 3.14
C PRO A 401 -43.29 -26.13 4.23
N LEU A 402 -43.72 -25.08 4.94
CA LEU A 402 -44.94 -24.89 5.76
C LEU A 402 -44.72 -24.74 7.27
N SER A 403 -44.81 -23.50 7.74
CA SER A 403 -45.76 -22.99 8.75
C SER A 403 -45.70 -21.46 8.79
#